data_AF-A0A6P2DAB2-F1
#
_entry.id   AF-A0A6P2DAB2-F1
#
_cell.length_a   1.000
_cell.length_b   1.000
_cell.length_c   1.000
_cell.angle_alpha   90.00
_cell.angle_beta   90.00
_cell.angle_gamma   90.00
#
_symmetry.space_group_name_H-M   'P 1'
#
loop_
_entity.id
_entity.type
_entity.pdbx_description
1 polymer ?
#
loop_
_entity_poly.entity_id
_entity_poly.type
_entity_poly.pdbx_seq_one_letter_code
_entity_poly.pdbx_strand_id
1 'polypeptide(L)'
;MTEAEWLACEDPGTILEFFRDRTSDRKLRLIAVACCQRAKFIVPTDYHDLADIAEAFAEGRASAEDLEAVWARHCRLDSYPDRAAFYDTADPNICASEQLPYLVEDLADGIASCKVDHEGKTFEEWVEEKSAVFRVENSLTSVQIRDIFGNPFRPVPFSPSWRTSTVVALAAQMYESRDFSAMPILADALQDVGCDSADVLDHCRNDGPHVRGCWIVDLVLGKE
;
A
#
# COMPACT_ATOMS: atom_id res chain seq x y z
N MET A 1 -20.30 3.17 -4.51
CA MET A 1 -20.00 2.63 -3.17
C MET A 1 -20.59 3.54 -2.10
N THR A 2 -21.22 2.98 -1.08
CA THR A 2 -21.66 3.64 0.16
C THR A 2 -20.62 3.46 1.26
N GLU A 3 -20.76 4.16 2.39
CA GLU A 3 -19.86 3.99 3.55
C GLU A 3 -19.87 2.55 4.09
N ALA A 4 -21.04 1.92 4.20
CA ALA A 4 -21.15 0.54 4.67
C ALA A 4 -20.49 -0.45 3.70
N GLU A 5 -20.69 -0.25 2.39
CA GLU A 5 -20.01 -1.04 1.36
C GLU A 5 -18.49 -0.87 1.43
N TRP A 6 -18.00 0.36 1.64
CA TRP A 6 -16.59 0.66 1.82
C TRP A 6 -15.95 -0.06 3.00
N LEU A 7 -16.60 -0.02 4.17
CA LEU A 7 -16.09 -0.67 5.37
C LEU A 7 -16.11 -2.19 5.27
N ALA A 8 -17.03 -2.77 4.49
CA ALA A 8 -17.18 -4.23 4.33
C ALA A 8 -16.45 -4.83 3.11
N CYS A 9 -16.01 -4.02 2.14
CA CYS A 9 -15.43 -4.54 0.88
C CYS A 9 -14.06 -5.20 1.09
N GLU A 10 -13.93 -6.50 0.85
CA GLU A 10 -12.64 -7.21 0.90
C GLU A 10 -12.00 -7.38 -0.49
N ASP A 11 -12.56 -6.72 -1.49
CA ASP A 11 -12.04 -6.72 -2.85
C ASP A 11 -11.30 -5.40 -3.16
N PRO A 12 -9.96 -5.42 -3.28
CA PRO A 12 -9.16 -4.25 -3.63
C PRO A 12 -9.51 -3.66 -4.98
N GLY A 13 -9.84 -4.48 -5.98
CA GLY A 13 -10.19 -4.03 -7.33
C GLY A 13 -11.41 -3.11 -7.31
N THR A 14 -12.49 -3.55 -6.65
CA THR A 14 -13.70 -2.75 -6.43
C THR A 14 -13.43 -1.47 -5.64
N ILE A 15 -12.55 -1.52 -4.64
CA ILE A 15 -12.14 -0.35 -3.85
C ILE A 15 -11.38 0.67 -4.72
N LEU A 16 -10.40 0.23 -5.51
CA LEU A 16 -9.60 1.13 -6.34
C LEU A 16 -10.39 1.70 -7.51
N GLU A 17 -11.33 0.93 -8.05
CA GLU A 17 -12.25 1.40 -9.07
C GLU A 17 -13.06 2.62 -8.60
N PHE A 18 -13.45 2.64 -7.33
CA PHE A 18 -14.11 3.80 -6.72
C PHE A 18 -13.19 5.05 -6.68
N PHE A 19 -11.87 4.87 -6.60
CA PHE A 19 -10.87 5.93 -6.57
C PHE A 19 -10.20 6.23 -7.92
N ARG A 20 -10.59 5.56 -9.01
CA ARG A 20 -9.95 5.67 -10.33
C ARG A 20 -9.66 7.13 -10.75
N ASP A 21 -10.63 8.02 -10.56
CA ASP A 21 -10.52 9.43 -10.97
C ASP A 21 -10.00 10.37 -9.85
N ARG A 22 -9.66 9.83 -8.67
CA ARG A 22 -9.34 10.62 -7.45
C ARG A 22 -8.05 10.18 -6.77
N THR A 23 -7.35 9.20 -7.32
CA THR A 23 -6.10 8.69 -6.78
C THR A 23 -4.89 9.38 -7.42
N SER A 24 -3.82 9.53 -6.65
CA SER A 24 -2.53 9.98 -7.16
C SER A 24 -1.62 8.81 -7.47
N ASP A 25 -0.65 9.03 -8.36
CA ASP A 25 0.42 8.06 -8.66
C ASP A 25 1.20 7.63 -7.42
N ARG A 26 1.47 8.60 -6.55
CA ARG A 26 2.09 8.34 -5.26
C ARG A 26 1.31 7.30 -4.44
N LYS A 27 -0.01 7.48 -4.25
CA LYS A 27 -0.82 6.56 -3.42
C LYS A 27 -0.89 5.16 -4.03
N LEU A 28 -1.04 5.06 -5.36
CA LEU A 28 -1.06 3.77 -6.05
C LEU A 28 0.25 3.01 -5.91
N ARG A 29 1.38 3.69 -6.09
CA ARG A 29 2.70 3.09 -5.87
C ARG A 29 2.89 2.65 -4.43
N LEU A 30 2.46 3.44 -3.44
CA LEU A 30 2.56 3.07 -2.03
C LEU A 30 1.71 1.85 -1.66
N ILE A 31 0.54 1.66 -2.32
CA ILE A 31 -0.24 0.42 -2.20
C ILE A 31 0.59 -0.78 -2.68
N ALA A 32 1.08 -0.70 -3.92
CA ALA A 32 1.85 -1.77 -4.55
C ALA A 32 3.13 -2.08 -3.75
N VAL A 33 3.88 -1.05 -3.36
CA VAL A 33 5.09 -1.17 -2.54
C VAL A 33 4.82 -1.91 -1.25
N ALA A 34 3.78 -1.56 -0.47
CA ALA A 34 3.59 -2.24 0.82
C ALA A 34 3.07 -3.69 0.66
N CYS A 35 2.36 -4.00 -0.43
CA CYS A 35 2.11 -5.40 -0.82
C CYS A 35 3.43 -6.16 -1.08
N CYS A 36 4.34 -5.57 -1.85
CA CYS A 36 5.66 -6.14 -2.11
C CYS A 36 6.52 -6.28 -0.84
N GLN A 37 6.51 -5.28 0.05
CA GLN A 37 7.27 -5.34 1.31
C GLN A 37 6.76 -6.48 2.22
N ARG A 38 5.45 -6.71 2.26
CA ARG A 38 4.85 -7.84 3.00
C ARG A 38 5.24 -9.20 2.40
N ALA A 39 5.50 -9.25 1.10
CA ALA A 39 5.99 -10.41 0.38
C ALA A 39 7.53 -10.47 0.25
N LYS A 40 8.29 -9.52 0.80
CA LYS A 40 9.73 -9.37 0.52
C LYS A 40 10.56 -10.62 0.80
N PHE A 41 10.19 -11.41 1.81
CA PHE A 41 10.94 -12.60 2.23
C PHE A 41 10.70 -13.84 1.36
N ILE A 42 9.68 -13.83 0.51
CA ILE A 42 9.34 -14.95 -0.38
C ILE A 42 9.74 -14.68 -1.84
N VAL A 43 10.17 -13.45 -2.14
CA VAL A 43 10.53 -13.01 -3.50
C VAL A 43 12.05 -12.95 -3.61
N PRO A 44 12.64 -13.34 -4.76
CA PRO A 44 14.07 -13.18 -4.99
C PRO A 44 14.52 -11.75 -4.73
N THR A 45 15.73 -11.61 -4.17
CA THR A 45 16.34 -10.33 -3.83
C THR A 45 16.44 -9.37 -5.01
N ASP A 46 16.51 -9.91 -6.21
CA ASP A 46 16.61 -9.13 -7.45
C ASP A 46 15.38 -8.21 -7.63
N TYR A 47 14.19 -8.59 -7.15
CA TYR A 47 12.98 -7.76 -7.26
C TYR A 47 12.82 -6.75 -6.11
N HIS A 48 13.71 -6.75 -5.11
CA HIS A 48 13.62 -5.81 -4.00
C HIS A 48 13.88 -4.38 -4.46
N ASP A 49 14.75 -4.22 -5.47
CA ASP A 49 15.07 -2.91 -6.03
C ASP A 49 13.89 -2.25 -6.76
N LEU A 50 12.94 -3.02 -7.31
CA LEU A 50 11.70 -2.53 -7.94
C LEU A 50 10.79 -1.86 -6.91
N ALA A 51 10.58 -2.51 -5.76
CA ALA A 51 9.79 -1.92 -4.67
C ALA A 51 10.51 -0.71 -4.06
N ASP A 52 11.83 -0.80 -3.88
CA ASP A 52 12.62 0.29 -3.30
C ASP A 52 12.67 1.53 -4.23
N ILE A 53 12.80 1.34 -5.56
CA ILE A 53 12.79 2.44 -6.52
C ILE A 53 11.39 3.04 -6.70
N ALA A 54 10.34 2.20 -6.70
CA ALA A 54 8.96 2.67 -6.78
C ALA A 54 8.59 3.53 -5.58
N GLU A 55 9.00 3.11 -4.37
CA GLU A 55 8.82 3.92 -3.17
C GLU A 55 9.64 5.22 -3.23
N ALA A 56 10.90 5.16 -3.68
CA ALA A 56 11.73 6.35 -3.81
C ALA A 56 11.12 7.35 -4.81
N PHE A 57 10.59 6.88 -5.93
CA PHE A 57 9.91 7.71 -6.93
C PHE A 57 8.62 8.30 -6.38
N ALA A 58 7.77 7.50 -5.72
CA ALA A 58 6.54 7.97 -5.06
C ALA A 58 6.82 9.07 -4.03
N GLU A 59 7.98 9.01 -3.38
CA GLU A 59 8.43 10.00 -2.40
C GLU A 59 9.24 11.17 -2.98
N GLY A 60 9.40 11.25 -4.31
CA GLY A 60 10.18 12.30 -4.97
C GLY A 60 11.69 12.24 -4.69
N ARG A 61 12.19 11.09 -4.25
CA ARG A 61 13.62 10.79 -3.99
C ARG A 61 14.32 10.15 -5.19
N ALA A 62 13.58 9.72 -6.19
CA ALA A 62 14.09 9.19 -7.45
C ALA A 62 13.40 9.88 -8.64
N SER A 63 14.11 9.96 -9.77
CA SER A 63 13.56 10.49 -11.01
C SER A 63 12.81 9.42 -11.81
N ALA A 64 12.03 9.84 -12.81
CA ALA A 64 11.40 8.91 -13.75
C ALA A 64 12.44 8.11 -14.56
N GLU A 65 13.62 8.70 -14.83
CA GLU A 65 14.73 8.02 -15.49
C GLU A 65 15.32 6.91 -14.61
N ASP A 66 15.45 7.14 -13.31
CA ASP A 66 15.91 6.12 -12.36
C ASP A 66 14.91 4.96 -12.27
N LEU A 67 13.61 5.27 -12.21
CA LEU A 67 12.52 4.29 -12.20
C LEU A 67 12.55 3.43 -13.47
N GLU A 68 12.58 4.07 -14.65
CA GLU A 68 12.66 3.39 -15.95
C GLU A 68 13.90 2.51 -16.06
N ALA A 69 15.05 2.99 -15.59
CA ALA A 69 16.30 2.23 -15.67
C ALA A 69 16.26 0.92 -14.87
N VAL A 70 15.68 0.95 -13.67
CA VAL A 70 15.49 -0.26 -12.84
C VAL A 70 14.43 -1.17 -13.46
N TRP A 71 13.29 -0.61 -13.87
CA TRP A 71 12.21 -1.35 -14.52
C TRP A 71 12.68 -2.07 -15.80
N ALA A 72 13.35 -1.38 -16.71
CA ALA A 72 13.87 -1.93 -17.97
C ALA A 72 15.01 -2.96 -17.79
N ARG A 73 15.66 -3.02 -16.62
CA ARG A 73 16.61 -4.09 -16.28
C ARG A 73 15.87 -5.41 -16.04
N HIS A 74 14.72 -5.35 -15.37
CA HIS A 74 13.89 -6.50 -15.04
C HIS A 74 13.01 -6.98 -16.18
N CYS A 75 12.60 -6.06 -17.06
CA CYS A 75 11.85 -6.33 -18.30
C CYS A 75 12.52 -7.40 -19.19
N ARG A 76 13.85 -7.51 -19.10
CA ARG A 76 14.66 -8.46 -19.87
C ARG A 76 14.80 -9.84 -19.23
N LEU A 77 14.25 -10.05 -18.03
CA LEU A 77 14.33 -11.30 -17.26
C LEU A 77 13.07 -12.15 -17.33
N ASP A 78 12.03 -11.75 -18.10
CA ASP A 78 10.70 -12.37 -18.26
C ASP A 78 10.73 -13.84 -18.74
N SER A 79 11.17 -14.72 -17.86
CA SER A 79 11.19 -16.18 -18.03
C SER A 79 10.22 -16.87 -17.05
N TYR A 80 9.55 -16.11 -16.18
CA TYR A 80 8.75 -16.63 -15.06
C TYR A 80 7.41 -15.87 -14.94
N PRO A 81 6.31 -16.39 -15.50
CA PRO A 81 5.00 -15.73 -15.51
C PRO A 81 4.36 -15.59 -14.11
N ASP A 82 4.87 -16.28 -13.11
CA ASP A 82 4.44 -16.20 -11.70
C ASP A 82 4.90 -14.93 -10.95
N ARG A 83 5.64 -14.03 -11.62
CA ARG A 83 6.36 -12.92 -10.95
C ARG A 83 6.14 -11.53 -11.55
N ALA A 84 5.23 -11.41 -12.52
CA ALA A 84 4.83 -10.13 -13.15
C ALA A 84 4.37 -9.07 -12.14
N ALA A 85 3.73 -9.50 -11.05
CA ALA A 85 3.30 -8.69 -9.92
C ALA A 85 4.31 -7.63 -9.41
N PHE A 86 5.60 -7.99 -9.30
CA PHE A 86 6.63 -7.08 -8.78
C PHE A 86 7.13 -6.10 -9.83
N TYR A 87 7.03 -6.49 -11.10
CA TYR A 87 7.41 -5.67 -12.22
C TYR A 87 6.48 -4.46 -12.35
N ASP A 88 5.16 -4.69 -12.21
CA ASP A 88 4.15 -3.65 -12.35
C ASP A 88 4.22 -2.60 -11.22
N THR A 89 4.82 -2.95 -10.07
CA THR A 89 5.05 -2.01 -8.96
C THR A 89 5.94 -0.83 -9.37
N ALA A 90 6.92 -1.08 -10.24
CA ALA A 90 7.82 -0.06 -10.76
C ALA A 90 7.43 0.44 -12.16
N ASP A 91 6.24 0.06 -12.68
CA ASP A 91 5.79 0.51 -14.00
C ASP A 91 5.71 2.05 -14.03
N PRO A 92 6.43 2.72 -14.94
CA PRO A 92 6.33 4.16 -15.13
C PRO A 92 4.89 4.62 -15.45
N ASN A 93 4.07 3.75 -16.04
CA ASN A 93 2.71 4.01 -16.48
C ASN A 93 1.62 3.44 -15.56
N ILE A 94 1.96 3.09 -14.31
CA ILE A 94 1.04 2.47 -13.33
C ILE A 94 -0.30 3.22 -13.17
N CYS A 95 -0.34 4.54 -13.40
CA CYS A 95 -1.56 5.36 -13.38
C CYS A 95 -2.27 5.52 -14.71
N ALA A 96 -1.54 5.37 -15.81
CA ALA A 96 -2.06 5.57 -17.15
C ALA A 96 -2.64 4.28 -17.73
N SER A 97 -2.44 3.13 -17.07
CA SER A 97 -3.02 1.88 -17.51
C SER A 97 -4.54 1.92 -17.28
N GLU A 98 -5.31 1.52 -18.30
CA GLU A 98 -6.73 1.17 -18.16
C GLU A 98 -6.95 -0.02 -17.19
N GLN A 99 -5.88 -0.48 -16.53
CA GLN A 99 -5.74 -1.73 -15.81
C GLN A 99 -5.55 -1.55 -14.30
N LEU A 100 -5.90 -0.38 -13.73
CA LEU A 100 -5.79 -0.12 -12.29
C LEU A 100 -6.35 -1.24 -11.38
N PRO A 101 -7.50 -1.88 -11.69
CA PRO A 101 -8.00 -3.03 -10.93
C PRO A 101 -7.13 -4.29 -11.09
N TYR A 102 -6.57 -4.51 -12.28
CA TYR A 102 -5.72 -5.66 -12.58
C TYR A 102 -4.36 -5.55 -11.88
N LEU A 103 -3.81 -4.34 -11.68
CA LEU A 103 -2.55 -4.15 -10.96
C LEU A 103 -2.56 -4.83 -9.58
N VAL A 104 -3.66 -4.68 -8.83
CA VAL A 104 -3.75 -5.25 -7.48
C VAL A 104 -4.15 -6.72 -7.50
N GLU A 105 -5.03 -7.12 -8.43
CA GLU A 105 -5.35 -8.54 -8.63
C GLU A 105 -4.11 -9.34 -9.04
N ASP A 106 -3.33 -8.86 -10.01
CA ASP A 106 -2.09 -9.47 -10.49
C ASP A 106 -1.04 -9.50 -9.37
N LEU A 107 -0.96 -8.44 -8.56
CA LEU A 107 -0.07 -8.40 -7.40
C LEU A 107 -0.46 -9.45 -6.34
N ALA A 108 -1.74 -9.56 -6.00
CA ALA A 108 -2.23 -10.56 -5.06
C ALA A 108 -2.06 -11.99 -5.61
N ASP A 109 -2.32 -12.19 -6.91
CA ASP A 109 -2.16 -13.49 -7.58
C ASP A 109 -0.69 -13.93 -7.65
N GLY A 110 0.21 -13.01 -7.99
CA GLY A 110 1.65 -13.27 -8.00
C GLY A 110 2.20 -13.56 -6.60
N ILE A 111 1.78 -12.79 -5.58
CA ILE A 111 2.15 -13.07 -4.18
C ILE A 111 1.61 -14.43 -3.74
N ALA A 112 0.35 -14.75 -4.06
CA ALA A 112 -0.24 -16.04 -3.73
C ALA A 112 0.50 -17.20 -4.41
N SER A 113 0.87 -17.03 -5.69
CA SER A 113 1.66 -18.02 -6.44
C SER A 113 3.03 -18.25 -5.81
N CYS A 114 3.71 -17.20 -5.34
CA CYS A 114 5.00 -17.31 -4.66
C CYS A 114 4.91 -17.96 -3.27
N LYS A 115 3.74 -17.90 -2.61
CA LYS A 115 3.53 -18.47 -1.27
C LYS A 115 3.18 -19.95 -1.27
N VAL A 116 2.66 -20.47 -2.38
CA VAL A 116 2.19 -21.85 -2.47
C VAL A 116 3.20 -22.71 -3.18
N ASP A 117 3.73 -23.68 -2.46
CA ASP A 117 4.61 -24.70 -3.04
C ASP A 117 3.86 -25.56 -4.06
N HIS A 118 4.53 -25.89 -5.15
CA HIS A 118 4.05 -26.75 -6.22
C HIS A 118 4.49 -28.21 -6.01
N GLU A 119 5.51 -28.45 -5.18
CA GLU A 119 6.10 -29.77 -5.03
C GLU A 119 5.12 -30.77 -4.41
N GLY A 120 4.89 -31.87 -5.13
CA GLY A 120 4.06 -32.98 -4.65
C GLY A 120 2.55 -32.73 -4.67
N LYS A 121 2.06 -31.61 -5.22
CA LYS A 121 0.62 -31.30 -5.35
C LYS A 121 0.10 -31.52 -6.77
N THR A 122 -1.16 -31.90 -6.87
CA THR A 122 -1.91 -31.81 -8.13
C THR A 122 -2.22 -30.35 -8.47
N PHE A 123 -2.60 -30.09 -9.72
CA PHE A 123 -3.00 -28.75 -10.15
C PHE A 123 -4.21 -28.25 -9.34
N GLU A 124 -5.20 -29.11 -9.11
CA GLU A 124 -6.41 -28.75 -8.36
C GLU A 124 -6.11 -28.39 -6.90
N GLU A 125 -5.26 -29.18 -6.21
CA GLU A 125 -4.83 -28.89 -4.84
C GLU A 125 -4.05 -27.59 -4.75
N TRP A 126 -3.16 -27.34 -5.71
CA TRP A 126 -2.40 -26.09 -5.80
C TRP A 126 -3.33 -24.89 -6.02
N VAL A 127 -4.31 -24.99 -6.92
CA VAL A 127 -5.28 -23.93 -7.21
C VAL A 127 -6.13 -23.62 -5.96
N GLU A 128 -6.59 -24.63 -5.23
CA GLU A 128 -7.41 -24.43 -4.03
C GLU A 128 -6.63 -23.68 -2.94
N GLU A 129 -5.39 -24.11 -2.66
CA GLU A 129 -4.52 -23.47 -1.67
C GLU A 129 -4.13 -22.05 -2.09
N LYS A 130 -3.74 -21.86 -3.37
CA LYS A 130 -3.46 -20.53 -3.91
C LYS A 130 -4.66 -19.61 -3.79
N SER A 131 -5.86 -20.09 -4.08
CA SER A 131 -7.10 -19.31 -3.96
C SER A 131 -7.36 -18.88 -2.51
N ALA A 132 -7.00 -19.71 -1.52
CA ALA A 132 -7.09 -19.33 -0.11
C ALA A 132 -6.08 -18.23 0.26
N VAL A 133 -4.83 -18.34 -0.21
CA VAL A 133 -3.82 -17.29 -0.01
C VAL A 133 -4.23 -16.00 -0.71
N PHE A 134 -4.71 -16.06 -1.95
CA PHE A 134 -5.19 -14.91 -2.72
C PHE A 134 -6.28 -14.12 -1.97
N ARG A 135 -7.26 -14.80 -1.36
CA ARG A 135 -8.30 -14.12 -0.56
C ARG A 135 -7.72 -13.41 0.67
N VAL A 136 -6.74 -14.01 1.33
CA VAL A 136 -6.05 -13.38 2.46
C VAL A 136 -5.26 -12.16 1.99
N GLU A 137 -4.57 -12.26 0.86
CA GLU A 137 -3.84 -11.14 0.25
C GLU A 137 -4.77 -9.99 -0.10
N ASN A 138 -5.91 -10.26 -0.74
CA ASN A 138 -6.91 -9.25 -1.07
C ASN A 138 -7.45 -8.55 0.18
N SER A 139 -7.83 -9.30 1.22
CA SER A 139 -8.31 -8.73 2.48
C SER A 139 -7.27 -7.80 3.12
N LEU A 140 -6.00 -8.22 3.16
CA LEU A 140 -4.89 -7.40 3.67
C LEU A 140 -4.68 -6.13 2.84
N THR A 141 -4.73 -6.24 1.51
CA THR A 141 -4.59 -5.09 0.63
C THR A 141 -5.77 -4.13 0.77
N SER A 142 -7.00 -4.61 0.94
CA SER A 142 -8.16 -3.75 1.24
C SER A 142 -7.99 -2.97 2.55
N VAL A 143 -7.41 -3.60 3.60
CA VAL A 143 -7.07 -2.90 4.84
C VAL A 143 -6.01 -1.81 4.60
N GLN A 144 -4.98 -2.13 3.82
CA GLN A 144 -3.93 -1.18 3.46
C GLN A 144 -4.46 0.01 2.65
N ILE A 145 -5.40 -0.22 1.71
CA ILE A 145 -6.00 0.88 0.95
C ILE A 145 -6.79 1.80 1.90
N ARG A 146 -7.47 1.27 2.91
CA ARG A 146 -8.13 2.09 3.94
C ARG A 146 -7.13 2.88 4.80
N ASP A 147 -5.95 2.32 5.05
CA ASP A 147 -4.88 3.05 5.72
C ASP A 147 -4.36 4.22 4.88
N ILE A 148 -4.22 4.05 3.55
CA ILE A 148 -3.66 5.10 2.68
C ILE A 148 -4.68 6.19 2.29
N PHE A 149 -5.94 5.83 2.13
CA PHE A 149 -6.99 6.77 1.70
C PHE A 149 -7.83 7.33 2.84
N GLY A 150 -7.88 6.65 3.99
CA GLY A 150 -8.87 6.93 5.02
C GLY A 150 -10.30 6.63 4.54
N ASN A 151 -11.30 7.11 5.28
CA ASN A 151 -12.70 6.93 4.91
C ASN A 151 -13.16 8.09 4.00
N PRO A 152 -13.45 7.85 2.70
CA PRO A 152 -13.83 8.92 1.76
C PRO A 152 -15.22 9.51 2.02
N PHE A 153 -16.03 8.86 2.88
CA PHE A 153 -17.36 9.34 3.29
C PHE A 153 -17.31 10.19 4.57
N ARG A 154 -16.16 10.21 5.25
CA ARG A 154 -15.89 11.02 6.44
C ARG A 154 -14.61 11.83 6.27
N PRO A 155 -14.58 12.78 5.32
CA PRO A 155 -13.40 13.62 5.14
C PRO A 155 -13.14 14.44 6.41
N VAL A 156 -11.93 14.35 6.94
CA VAL A 156 -11.52 15.10 8.14
C VAL A 156 -10.78 16.37 7.75
N PRO A 157 -11.28 17.57 8.09
CA PRO A 157 -10.53 18.80 7.91
C PRO A 157 -9.37 18.83 8.91
N PHE A 158 -8.15 18.65 8.42
CA PHE A 158 -6.96 18.64 9.27
C PHE A 158 -6.57 20.05 9.71
N SER A 159 -6.59 20.31 11.02
CA SER A 159 -6.21 21.62 11.55
C SER A 159 -4.70 21.84 11.49
N PRO A 160 -4.21 22.97 10.93
CA PRO A 160 -2.78 23.30 10.97
C PRO A 160 -2.21 23.39 12.39
N SER A 161 -3.05 23.69 13.40
CA SER A 161 -2.63 23.73 14.81
C SER A 161 -2.20 22.38 15.36
N TRP A 162 -2.64 21.27 14.75
CA TRP A 162 -2.25 19.92 15.16
C TRP A 162 -0.82 19.55 14.73
N ARG A 163 -0.23 20.26 13.74
CA ARG A 163 1.16 20.03 13.28
C ARG A 163 2.20 20.67 14.21
N THR A 164 2.18 20.30 15.48
CA THR A 164 3.24 20.71 16.42
C THR A 164 4.54 19.96 16.14
N SER A 165 5.67 20.48 16.65
CA SER A 165 6.98 19.84 16.45
C SER A 165 7.03 18.39 16.95
N THR A 166 6.33 18.09 18.04
CA THR A 166 6.26 16.73 18.60
C THR A 166 5.49 15.79 17.69
N VAL A 167 4.30 16.22 17.23
CA VAL A 167 3.46 15.43 16.31
C VAL A 167 4.19 15.16 15.00
N VAL A 168 4.84 16.18 14.43
CA VAL A 168 5.65 16.04 13.20
C VAL A 168 6.85 15.13 13.41
N ALA A 169 7.55 15.23 14.55
CA ALA A 169 8.72 14.39 14.82
C ALA A 169 8.34 12.90 14.95
N LEU A 170 7.24 12.58 15.64
CA LEU A 170 6.72 11.21 15.75
C LEU A 170 6.35 10.65 14.37
N ALA A 171 5.57 11.41 13.60
CA ALA A 171 5.17 11.02 12.25
C ALA A 171 6.38 10.80 11.34
N ALA A 172 7.34 11.72 11.34
CA ALA A 172 8.54 11.63 10.50
C ALA A 172 9.42 10.43 10.89
N GLN A 173 9.56 10.14 12.18
CA GLN A 173 10.31 8.98 12.65
C GLN A 173 9.69 7.67 12.16
N MET A 174 8.38 7.47 12.37
CA MET A 174 7.66 6.28 11.90
C MET A 174 7.73 6.14 10.38
N TYR A 175 7.55 7.27 9.69
CA TYR A 175 7.65 7.32 8.24
C TYR A 175 9.00 6.82 7.76
N GLU A 176 10.10 7.33 8.32
CA GLU A 176 11.44 6.99 7.86
C GLU A 176 11.86 5.57 8.24
N SER A 177 11.57 5.12 9.46
CA SER A 177 11.88 3.76 9.91
C SER A 177 10.98 2.69 9.28
N ARG A 178 9.82 3.08 8.72
CA ARG A 178 8.70 2.18 8.36
C ARG A 178 8.16 1.38 9.55
N ASP A 179 8.38 1.88 10.76
CA ASP A 179 7.86 1.30 11.99
C ASP A 179 6.79 2.23 12.56
N PHE A 180 5.54 1.80 12.42
CA PHE A 180 4.36 2.55 12.85
C PHE A 180 3.83 2.11 14.22
N SER A 181 4.64 1.39 15.01
CA SER A 181 4.25 0.96 16.36
C SER A 181 3.95 2.12 17.33
N ALA A 182 4.43 3.34 17.02
CA ALA A 182 4.15 4.53 17.80
C ALA A 182 2.86 5.27 17.40
N MET A 183 2.00 4.70 16.54
CA MET A 183 0.72 5.32 16.14
C MET A 183 -0.22 5.63 17.33
N PRO A 184 -0.36 4.78 18.36
CA PRO A 184 -1.12 5.16 19.55
C PRO A 184 -0.55 6.38 20.29
N ILE A 185 0.78 6.54 20.29
CA ILE A 185 1.46 7.71 20.89
C ILE A 185 1.20 8.96 20.04
N LEU A 186 1.15 8.82 18.70
CA LEU A 186 0.73 9.90 17.82
C LEU A 186 -0.71 10.34 18.10
N ALA A 187 -1.62 9.40 18.38
CA ALA A 187 -3.00 9.71 18.76
C ALA A 187 -3.05 10.59 20.01
N ASP A 188 -2.30 10.23 21.05
CA ASP A 188 -2.27 10.98 22.31
C ASP A 188 -1.63 12.36 22.10
N ALA A 189 -0.55 12.45 21.32
CA ALA A 189 0.08 13.72 20.98
C ALA A 189 -0.85 14.65 20.17
N LEU A 190 -1.66 14.11 19.26
CA LEU A 190 -2.70 14.86 18.53
C LEU A 190 -3.80 15.34 19.48
N GLN A 191 -4.24 14.47 20.40
CA GLN A 191 -5.27 14.81 21.38
C GLN A 191 -4.81 15.91 22.34
N ASP A 192 -3.56 15.88 22.81
CA ASP A 192 -2.96 16.89 23.68
C ASP A 192 -2.92 18.29 23.05
N VAL A 193 -2.84 18.37 21.71
CA VAL A 193 -2.84 19.63 20.96
C VAL A 193 -4.24 20.01 20.45
N GLY A 194 -5.28 19.36 20.98
CA GLY A 194 -6.68 19.71 20.76
C GLY A 194 -7.32 19.04 19.54
N CYS A 195 -6.81 17.90 19.07
CA CYS A 195 -7.55 17.06 18.12
C CYS A 195 -8.68 16.31 18.85
N ASP A 196 -9.92 16.54 18.45
CA ASP A 196 -11.13 15.90 18.99
C ASP A 196 -11.85 15.03 17.95
N SER A 197 -11.25 14.84 16.76
CA SER A 197 -11.81 13.98 15.71
C SER A 197 -11.69 12.51 16.10
N ALA A 198 -12.84 11.86 16.32
CA ALA A 198 -12.90 10.42 16.59
C ALA A 198 -12.28 9.61 15.45
N ASP A 199 -12.56 9.94 14.18
CA ASP A 199 -12.02 9.20 13.03
C ASP A 199 -10.47 9.25 12.98
N VAL A 200 -9.85 10.37 13.37
CA VAL A 200 -8.38 10.49 13.47
C VAL A 200 -7.83 9.65 14.61
N LEU A 201 -8.39 9.85 15.82
CA LEU A 201 -7.87 9.21 17.02
C LEU A 201 -8.09 7.69 17.01
N ASP A 202 -9.24 7.24 16.54
CA ASP A 202 -9.58 5.82 16.43
C ASP A 202 -8.75 5.14 15.34
N HIS A 203 -8.45 5.83 14.23
CA HIS A 203 -7.54 5.29 13.22
C HIS A 203 -6.13 5.06 13.80
N CYS A 204 -5.58 6.04 14.53
CA CYS A 204 -4.25 5.89 15.13
C CYS A 204 -4.17 4.86 16.26
N ARG A 205 -5.30 4.56 16.91
CA ARG A 205 -5.38 3.59 18.01
C ARG A 205 -5.74 2.19 17.55
N ASN A 206 -6.20 2.03 16.31
CA ASN A 206 -6.53 0.72 15.77
C ASN A 206 -5.27 -0.12 15.55
N ASP A 207 -5.35 -1.41 15.84
CA ASP A 207 -4.25 -2.38 15.64
C ASP A 207 -4.03 -2.75 14.15
N GLY A 208 -4.61 -2.00 13.22
CA GLY A 208 -4.45 -2.23 11.79
C GLY A 208 -3.02 -1.94 11.33
N PRO A 209 -2.51 -2.63 10.30
CA PRO A 209 -1.20 -2.31 9.75
C PRO A 209 -1.22 -0.91 9.15
N HIS A 210 -0.33 -0.05 9.65
CA HIS A 210 -0.04 1.24 9.06
C HIS A 210 1.19 1.15 8.17
N VAL A 211 1.17 1.84 7.03
CA VAL A 211 2.26 1.84 6.05
C VAL A 211 2.61 3.27 5.63
N ARG A 212 3.71 3.44 4.88
CA ARG A 212 3.97 4.72 4.23
C ARG A 212 2.79 5.05 3.30
N GLY A 213 2.30 6.28 3.39
CA GLY A 213 1.05 6.68 2.76
C GLY A 213 -0.16 6.70 3.70
N CYS A 214 -0.03 6.20 4.94
CA CYS A 214 -1.07 6.31 5.97
C CYS A 214 -1.64 7.73 6.01
N TRP A 215 -2.96 7.87 5.85
CA TRP A 215 -3.61 9.16 5.62
C TRP A 215 -3.38 10.15 6.77
N ILE A 216 -3.30 9.69 8.02
CA ILE A 216 -2.97 10.56 9.16
C ILE A 216 -1.52 11.03 9.11
N VAL A 217 -0.59 10.12 8.85
CA VAL A 217 0.83 10.45 8.81
C VAL A 217 1.11 11.40 7.64
N ASP A 218 0.51 11.16 6.48
CA ASP A 218 0.60 12.05 5.33
C ASP A 218 -0.01 13.42 5.61
N LEU A 219 -1.16 13.49 6.30
CA LEU A 219 -1.74 14.75 6.75
C LEU A 219 -0.84 15.50 7.73
N VAL A 220 -0.17 14.81 8.65
CA VAL A 220 0.78 15.44 9.58
C VAL A 220 2.00 15.99 8.82
N LEU A 221 2.51 15.22 7.85
CA LEU A 221 3.72 15.56 7.08
C LEU A 221 3.46 16.47 5.86
N GLY A 222 2.20 16.70 5.50
CA GLY A 222 1.82 17.49 4.32
C GLY A 222 2.11 16.78 3.00
N LYS A 223 1.81 15.48 2.92
CA LYS A 223 2.12 14.58 1.78
C LYS A 223 0.89 14.09 0.99
N GLU A 224 -0.30 14.64 1.24
CA GLU A 224 -1.53 14.27 0.52
C GLU A 224 -1.47 14.53 -0.99
#